data_AF-A0A519ZFA3-F1
#
_entry.id   AF-A0A519ZFA3-F1
#
_cell.length_a   1.000
_cell.length_b   1.000
_cell.length_c   1.000
_cell.angle_alpha   90.00
_cell.angle_beta   90.00
_cell.angle_gamma   90.00
#
_symmetry.space_group_name_H-M   'P 1'
#
loop_
_entity.id
_entity.type
_entity.pdbx_description
1 polymer ?
#
loop_
_entity_poly.entity_id
_entity_poly.type
_entity_poly.pdbx_seq_one_letter_code
_entity_poly.pdbx_strand_id
1 'polypeptide(L)'
;MPPRSWELDALRGLMLVLMTLTHMPTMYSLPSGQPFGFVSAAEGFVFLSAFMAGKVYGARARRDGFQAMQTAFQARALRLYLCQLGLLLLAFTLIAWLGVRNHQGGVTGLLEFFFLDPHAAVVGAALLLHNPPLLDILPLYIVLMLISPWLLRRGLQSGWRPVLAMSALLWL
;
A
#
# COMPACT_ATOMS: atom_id res chain seq x y z
N MET A 1 7.63 -17.26 17.90
CA MET A 1 7.54 -16.15 16.93
C MET A 1 8.84 -15.37 17.00
N PRO A 2 9.36 -14.81 15.90
CA PRO A 2 10.50 -13.90 16.00
C PRO A 2 10.16 -12.74 16.94
N PRO A 3 11.12 -12.24 17.74
CA PRO A 3 10.91 -11.09 18.60
C PRO A 3 10.50 -9.87 17.76
N ARG A 4 9.64 -9.02 18.34
CA ARG A 4 9.16 -7.79 17.70
C ARG A 4 10.33 -6.83 17.54
N SER A 5 10.56 -6.36 16.32
CA SER A 5 11.62 -5.40 16.00
C SER A 5 11.03 -3.99 16.06
N TRP A 6 11.21 -3.33 17.21
CA TRP A 6 10.67 -2.00 17.46
C TRP A 6 11.28 -0.95 16.53
N GLU A 7 12.50 -1.17 16.05
CA GLU A 7 13.23 -0.33 15.11
C GLU A 7 12.51 -0.30 13.75
N LEU A 8 12.09 -1.47 13.26
CA LEU A 8 11.38 -1.59 11.99
C LEU A 8 9.98 -0.99 12.07
N ASP A 9 9.30 -1.15 13.21
CA ASP A 9 8.01 -0.53 13.46
C ASP A 9 8.13 1.01 13.50
N ALA A 10 9.16 1.54 14.17
CA ALA A 10 9.43 2.97 14.24
C ALA A 10 9.76 3.56 12.85
N LEU A 11 10.62 2.89 12.07
CA LEU A 11 10.95 3.33 10.71
C LEU A 11 9.73 3.34 9.79
N ARG A 12 8.87 2.31 9.87
CA ARG A 12 7.61 2.30 9.10
C ARG A 12 6.68 3.44 9.50
N GLY A 13 6.59 3.74 10.81
CA GLY A 13 5.86 4.90 11.32
C GLY A 13 6.41 6.22 10.78
N LEU A 14 7.74 6.37 10.77
CA LEU A 14 8.41 7.53 10.20
C LEU A 14 8.08 7.68 8.70
N MET A 15 8.09 6.59 7.93
CA MET A 15 7.73 6.63 6.51
C MET A 15 6.28 7.12 6.31
N LEU A 16 5.33 6.70 7.15
CA LEU A 16 3.95 7.19 7.07
C LEU A 16 3.85 8.70 7.34
N VAL A 17 4.62 9.22 8.31
CA VAL A 17 4.69 10.66 8.58
C VAL A 17 5.26 11.41 7.38
N LEU A 18 6.35 10.91 6.80
CA LEU A 18 6.97 11.53 5.63
C LEU A 18 6.02 11.51 4.41
N MET A 19 5.34 10.40 4.13
CA MET A 19 4.33 10.32 3.06
C MET A 19 3.19 11.32 3.26
N THR A 20 2.81 11.57 4.52
CA THR A 20 1.78 12.58 4.83
C THR A 20 2.29 13.99 4.54
N LEU A 21 3.53 14.30 4.94
CA LEU A 21 4.15 15.60 4.71
C LEU A 21 4.35 15.89 3.22
N THR A 22 4.66 14.88 2.41
CA THR A 22 4.86 15.03 0.97
C THR A 22 3.59 15.32 0.21
N HIS A 23 2.46 14.79 0.68
CA HIS A 23 1.15 14.99 0.05
C HIS A 23 0.38 16.19 0.61
N MET A 24 0.85 16.81 1.70
CA MET A 24 0.27 18.06 2.17
C MET A 24 0.81 19.24 1.33
N PRO A 25 -0.05 20.17 0.88
CA PRO A 25 0.35 21.35 0.10
C PRO A 25 1.00 22.39 1.02
N THR A 26 2.18 22.06 1.53
CA THR A 26 2.99 22.88 2.43
C THR A 26 4.41 23.02 1.89
N MET A 27 5.15 24.01 2.39
CA MET A 27 6.56 24.28 2.04
C MET A 27 7.50 23.08 2.30
N TYR A 28 7.05 22.07 3.06
CA TYR A 28 7.81 20.87 3.40
C TYR A 28 7.67 19.72 2.38
N SER A 29 6.88 19.90 1.31
CA SER A 29 6.63 18.87 0.29
C SER A 29 7.86 18.56 -0.58
N LEU A 30 8.74 19.53 -0.85
CA LEU A 30 9.90 19.33 -1.75
C LEU A 30 11.05 18.50 -1.13
N PRO A 31 11.48 18.68 0.14
CA PRO A 31 12.61 17.91 0.69
C PRO A 31 12.21 16.52 1.20
N SER A 32 10.92 16.28 1.45
CA SER A 32 10.43 15.05 2.10
C SER A 32 10.02 13.94 1.11
N GLY A 33 9.94 14.26 -0.19
CA GLY A 33 9.52 13.34 -1.25
C GLY A 33 10.47 12.16 -1.40
N GLN A 34 11.76 12.46 -1.34
CA GLN A 34 12.88 11.52 -1.42
C GLN A 34 13.78 11.71 -0.20
N PRO A 35 13.37 11.23 0.99
CA PRO A 35 14.13 11.45 2.22
C PRO A 35 15.55 10.84 2.17
N PHE A 36 15.80 9.93 1.22
CA PHE A 36 17.11 9.34 0.96
C PHE A 36 17.62 9.62 -0.48
N GLY A 37 17.28 10.78 -1.05
CA GLY A 37 17.79 11.23 -2.35
C GLY A 37 17.04 10.62 -3.55
N PHE A 38 17.13 9.31 -3.77
CA PHE A 38 16.45 8.62 -4.89
C PHE A 38 15.27 7.75 -4.46
N VAL A 39 15.17 7.43 -3.16
CA VAL A 39 14.13 6.54 -2.61
C VAL A 39 13.06 7.39 -1.95
N SER A 40 11.83 7.22 -2.41
CA SER A 40 10.65 7.83 -1.82
C SER A 40 10.26 7.21 -0.48
N ALA A 41 9.53 7.96 0.35
CA ALA A 41 9.01 7.42 1.61
C ALA A 41 8.08 6.20 1.38
N ALA A 42 7.36 6.18 0.27
CA ALA A 42 6.50 5.06 -0.14
C ALA A 42 7.31 3.78 -0.41
N GLU A 43 8.39 3.89 -1.19
CA GLU A 43 9.27 2.76 -1.49
C GLU A 43 9.95 2.23 -0.22
N GLY A 44 10.42 3.12 0.65
CA GLY A 44 10.97 2.76 1.96
C GLY A 44 9.95 2.00 2.83
N PHE A 45 8.70 2.48 2.88
CA PHE A 45 7.62 1.80 3.60
C PHE A 45 7.34 0.40 3.06
N VAL A 46 7.27 0.26 1.72
CA VAL A 46 7.04 -1.02 1.04
C VAL A 46 8.19 -1.99 1.33
N PHE A 47 9.44 -1.55 1.21
CA PHE A 47 10.63 -2.36 1.48
C PHE A 47 10.65 -2.89 2.93
N LEU A 48 10.50 -2.00 3.91
CA LEU A 48 10.49 -2.38 5.33
C LEU A 48 9.37 -3.36 5.65
N SER A 49 8.19 -3.14 5.07
CA SER A 49 7.04 -4.01 5.25
C SER A 49 7.24 -5.38 4.60
N ALA A 50 7.83 -5.45 3.41
CA ALA A 50 8.17 -6.69 2.72
C ALA A 50 9.22 -7.50 3.50
N PHE A 51 10.26 -6.84 4.04
CA PHE A 51 11.27 -7.48 4.88
C PHE A 51 10.65 -8.10 6.14
N MET A 52 9.82 -7.33 6.85
CA MET A 52 9.12 -7.81 8.04
C MET A 52 8.16 -8.96 7.71
N ALA A 53 7.40 -8.85 6.62
CA ALA A 53 6.52 -9.90 6.14
C ALA A 53 7.31 -11.18 5.82
N GLY A 54 8.44 -11.09 5.12
CA GLY A 54 9.31 -12.23 4.83
C GLY A 54 9.79 -12.93 6.10
N LYS A 55 10.22 -12.18 7.13
CA LYS A 55 10.65 -12.73 8.42
C LYS A 55 9.51 -13.44 9.15
N VAL A 56 8.34 -12.79 9.27
CA VAL A 56 7.20 -13.30 10.05
C VAL A 56 6.51 -14.46 9.34
N TYR A 57 6.12 -14.27 8.08
CA TYR A 57 5.40 -15.28 7.31
C TYR A 57 6.32 -16.41 6.84
N GLY A 58 7.61 -16.15 6.60
CA GLY A 58 8.60 -17.20 6.34
C GLY A 58 8.81 -18.10 7.57
N ALA A 59 8.87 -17.53 8.77
CA ALA A 59 8.89 -18.32 10.00
C ALA A 59 7.59 -19.13 10.18
N ARG A 60 6.43 -18.53 9.87
CA ARG A 60 5.13 -19.21 9.88
C ARG A 60 5.08 -20.36 8.87
N ALA A 61 5.62 -20.19 7.67
CA ALA A 61 5.67 -21.23 6.65
C ALA A 61 6.48 -22.46 7.11
N ARG A 62 7.61 -22.23 7.80
CA ARG A 62 8.43 -23.30 8.37
C ARG A 62 7.77 -24.02 9.55
N ARG A 63 6.98 -23.31 10.36
CA ARG A 63 6.33 -23.86 11.56
C ARG A 63 4.99 -24.54 11.26
N ASP A 64 4.14 -23.86 10.50
CA ASP A 64 2.73 -24.21 10.30
C ASP A 64 2.42 -24.64 8.85
N GLY A 65 3.44 -24.65 7.97
CA GLY A 65 3.31 -25.03 6.56
C GLY A 65 2.93 -23.88 5.61
N PHE A 66 3.08 -24.13 4.31
CA PHE A 66 2.85 -23.13 3.26
C PHE A 66 1.39 -22.70 3.13
N GLN A 67 0.43 -23.58 3.45
CA GLN A 67 -0.99 -23.26 3.40
C GLN A 67 -1.37 -22.27 4.51
N ALA A 68 -0.87 -22.49 5.73
CA ALA A 68 -1.08 -21.58 6.85
C ALA A 68 -0.42 -20.21 6.66
N MET A 69 0.68 -20.15 5.89
CA MET A 69 1.29 -18.90 5.44
C MET A 69 0.39 -18.17 4.43
N GLN A 70 -0.09 -18.90 3.42
CA GLN A 70 -0.91 -18.34 2.33
C GLN A 70 -2.24 -17.79 2.84
N THR A 71 -2.94 -18.52 3.71
CA THR A 71 -4.19 -18.06 4.32
C THR A 71 -3.97 -16.82 5.18
N ALA A 72 -2.85 -16.73 5.89
CA ALA A 72 -2.52 -15.55 6.69
C ALA A 72 -2.26 -14.30 5.83
N PHE A 73 -1.58 -14.46 4.68
CA PHE A 73 -1.43 -13.38 3.68
C PHE A 73 -2.77 -12.95 3.10
N GLN A 74 -3.60 -13.90 2.65
CA GLN A 74 -4.92 -13.62 2.09
C GLN A 74 -5.84 -12.92 3.09
N ALA A 75 -5.88 -13.37 4.34
CA ALA A 75 -6.66 -12.72 5.39
C ALA A 75 -6.16 -11.29 5.70
N ARG A 76 -4.86 -11.03 5.56
CA ARG A 76 -4.31 -9.68 5.70
C ARG A 76 -4.66 -8.81 4.51
N ALA A 77 -4.51 -9.31 3.28
CA ALA A 77 -4.89 -8.62 2.05
C ALA A 77 -6.38 -8.27 2.05
N LEU A 78 -7.25 -9.21 2.44
CA LEU A 78 -8.70 -8.99 2.53
C LEU A 78 -9.06 -7.88 3.53
N ARG A 79 -8.44 -7.88 4.72
CA ARG A 79 -8.67 -6.79 5.70
C ARG A 79 -8.28 -5.43 5.13
N LEU A 80 -7.14 -5.35 4.45
CA LEU A 80 -6.67 -4.11 3.83
C LEU A 80 -7.61 -3.66 2.71
N TYR A 81 -8.11 -4.61 1.91
CA TYR A 81 -9.11 -4.35 0.88
C TYR A 81 -10.42 -3.83 1.46
N LEU A 82 -10.93 -4.44 2.53
CA LEU A 82 -12.12 -3.96 3.23
C LEU A 82 -11.90 -2.57 3.85
N CYS A 83 -10.71 -2.30 4.40
CA CYS A 83 -10.36 -0.96 4.87
C CYS A 83 -10.32 0.05 3.72
N GLN A 84 -9.78 -0.32 2.55
CA GLN A 84 -9.78 0.52 1.35
C GLN A 84 -11.22 0.86 0.93
N LEU A 85 -12.09 -0.16 0.84
CA LEU A 85 -13.51 0.06 0.52
C LEU A 85 -14.19 0.97 1.56
N GLY A 86 -13.93 0.76 2.85
CA GLY A 86 -14.46 1.62 3.91
C GLY A 86 -13.99 3.07 3.81
N LEU A 87 -12.70 3.28 3.52
CA LEU A 87 -12.11 4.62 3.31
C LEU A 87 -12.67 5.30 2.06
N LEU A 88 -12.85 4.55 0.97
CA LEU A 88 -13.49 5.05 -0.24
C LEU A 88 -14.92 5.49 0.07
N LEU A 89 -15.73 4.63 0.68
CA LEU A 89 -17.11 4.96 1.08
C LEU A 89 -17.14 6.20 1.98
N LEU A 90 -16.26 6.29 2.98
CA LEU A 90 -16.15 7.46 3.84
C LEU A 90 -15.80 8.72 3.05
N ALA A 91 -14.80 8.65 2.16
CA ALA A 91 -14.42 9.77 1.31
C ALA A 91 -15.61 10.23 0.45
N PHE A 92 -16.28 9.31 -0.25
CA PHE A 92 -17.45 9.61 -1.06
C PHE A 92 -18.58 10.26 -0.27
N THR A 93 -18.92 9.74 0.90
CA THR A 93 -19.98 10.31 1.74
C THR A 93 -19.64 11.71 2.22
N LEU A 94 -18.39 11.96 2.64
CA LEU A 94 -17.92 13.29 3.03
C LEU A 94 -17.95 14.26 1.85
N ILE A 95 -17.53 13.83 0.67
CA ILE A 95 -17.49 14.65 -0.54
C ILE A 95 -18.89 14.98 -1.03
N ALA A 96 -19.80 14.00 -1.06
CA ALA A 96 -21.21 14.26 -1.37
C ALA A 96 -21.83 15.25 -0.38
N TRP A 97 -21.51 15.13 0.91
CA TRP A 97 -22.01 16.04 1.95
C TRP A 97 -21.43 17.47 1.81
N LEU A 98 -20.13 17.60 1.53
CA LEU A 98 -19.45 18.90 1.36
C LEU A 98 -19.81 19.58 0.03
N GLY A 99 -19.89 18.82 -1.07
CA GLY A 99 -20.23 19.31 -2.41
C GLY A 99 -21.64 19.88 -2.49
N VAL A 100 -22.57 19.39 -1.67
CA VAL A 100 -23.92 19.96 -1.52
C VAL A 100 -23.90 21.32 -0.81
N ARG A 101 -22.87 21.63 -0.01
CA ARG A 101 -22.82 22.83 0.84
C ARG A 101 -21.91 23.94 0.33
N ASN A 102 -20.78 23.62 -0.30
CA ASN A 102 -19.76 24.58 -0.67
C ASN A 102 -19.23 24.26 -2.06
N HIS A 103 -19.63 25.05 -3.08
CA HIS A 103 -19.06 25.03 -4.43
C HIS A 103 -17.60 25.52 -4.45
N GLN A 104 -16.70 24.89 -3.68
CA GLN A 104 -15.30 25.26 -3.56
C GLN A 104 -14.45 24.47 -4.55
N GLY A 105 -13.89 25.19 -5.53
CA GLY A 105 -13.12 24.66 -6.66
C GLY A 105 -11.82 23.90 -6.31
N GLY A 106 -11.42 23.84 -5.04
CA GLY A 106 -10.28 23.03 -4.59
C GLY A 106 -10.60 21.55 -4.42
N VAL A 107 -11.87 21.23 -4.14
CA VAL A 107 -12.38 19.84 -4.07
C VAL A 107 -12.66 19.31 -5.47
N THR A 108 -12.93 20.18 -6.44
CA THR A 108 -13.36 19.79 -7.78
C THR A 108 -12.23 19.25 -8.66
N GLY A 109 -10.97 19.68 -8.51
CA GLY A 109 -9.87 19.25 -9.40
C GLY A 109 -9.33 17.82 -9.16
N LEU A 110 -9.26 17.37 -7.90
CA LEU A 110 -8.75 16.02 -7.55
C LEU A 110 -9.86 14.96 -7.61
N LEU A 111 -11.13 15.39 -7.64
CA LEU A 111 -12.31 14.53 -7.60
C LEU A 111 -13.25 14.73 -8.78
N GLU A 112 -12.86 15.50 -9.80
CA GLU A 112 -13.68 15.79 -10.97
C GLU A 112 -14.19 14.49 -11.63
N PHE A 113 -13.31 13.50 -11.75
CA PHE A 113 -13.64 12.17 -12.25
C PHE A 113 -14.72 11.45 -11.42
N PHE A 114 -14.74 11.67 -10.10
CA PHE A 114 -15.74 11.09 -9.19
C PHE A 114 -17.09 11.82 -9.24
N PHE A 115 -17.13 13.08 -9.68
CA PHE A 115 -18.36 13.84 -9.91
C PHE A 115 -18.95 13.59 -11.30
N LEU A 116 -18.11 13.36 -12.31
CA LEU A 116 -18.53 13.12 -13.70
C LEU A 116 -19.21 11.75 -13.85
N ASP A 117 -18.56 10.68 -13.38
CA ASP A 117 -19.11 9.31 -13.43
C ASP A 117 -18.92 8.57 -12.09
N PRO A 118 -19.78 8.85 -11.09
CA PRO A 118 -19.65 8.28 -9.74
C PRO A 118 -19.63 6.75 -9.73
N HIS A 119 -20.43 6.13 -10.59
CA HIS A 119 -20.52 4.67 -10.70
C HIS A 119 -19.21 4.06 -11.23
N ALA A 120 -18.66 4.61 -12.32
CA ALA A 120 -17.41 4.14 -12.92
C ALA A 120 -16.23 4.39 -11.97
N ALA A 121 -16.25 5.51 -11.25
CA ALA A 121 -15.21 5.85 -10.31
C ALA A 121 -15.24 4.98 -9.04
N VAL A 122 -16.43 4.65 -8.51
CA VAL A 122 -16.58 3.66 -7.42
C VAL A 122 -16.10 2.28 -7.87
N VAL A 123 -16.51 1.83 -9.05
CA VAL A 123 -16.10 0.52 -9.59
C VAL A 123 -14.60 0.48 -9.85
N GLY A 124 -14.04 1.54 -10.46
CA GLY A 124 -12.60 1.67 -10.71
C GLY A 124 -11.79 1.66 -9.42
N ALA A 125 -12.26 2.35 -8.38
CA ALA A 125 -11.60 2.36 -7.07
C ALA A 125 -11.73 1.01 -6.34
N ALA A 126 -12.90 0.38 -6.41
CA ALA A 126 -13.14 -0.95 -5.83
C ALA A 126 -12.31 -2.05 -6.54
N LEU A 127 -12.03 -1.88 -7.83
CA LEU A 127 -11.15 -2.74 -8.62
C LEU A 127 -9.67 -2.35 -8.52
N LEU A 128 -9.33 -1.36 -7.69
CA LEU A 128 -7.96 -0.87 -7.49
C LEU A 128 -7.34 -0.19 -8.74
N LEU A 129 -8.13 0.13 -9.76
CA LEU A 129 -7.69 0.75 -11.01
C LEU A 129 -7.55 2.27 -10.91
N HIS A 130 -8.45 2.93 -10.19
CA HIS A 130 -8.46 4.39 -10.10
C HIS A 130 -8.77 4.83 -8.67
N ASN A 131 -7.77 5.33 -7.95
CA ASN A 131 -7.90 5.69 -6.55
C ASN A 131 -7.65 7.20 -6.38
N PRO A 132 -8.34 7.85 -5.43
CA PRO A 132 -8.09 9.24 -5.16
C PRO A 132 -6.62 9.43 -4.69
N PRO A 133 -6.01 10.58 -5.03
CA PRO A 133 -4.71 10.96 -4.50
C PRO A 133 -4.74 10.82 -2.97
N LEU A 134 -3.69 10.23 -2.36
CA LEU A 134 -3.58 9.80 -0.94
C LEU A 134 -4.01 8.35 -0.62
N LEU A 135 -4.90 7.74 -1.41
CA LEU A 135 -5.37 6.36 -1.21
C LEU A 135 -4.78 5.37 -2.23
N ASP A 136 -3.76 5.79 -2.97
CA ASP A 136 -3.08 5.05 -4.03
C ASP A 136 -2.06 4.02 -3.50
N ILE A 137 -1.46 4.28 -2.32
CA ILE A 137 -0.50 3.35 -1.72
C ILE A 137 -1.14 2.04 -1.21
N LEU A 138 -2.40 2.09 -0.75
CA LEU A 138 -3.12 0.92 -0.24
C LEU A 138 -3.35 -0.15 -1.33
N PRO A 139 -3.89 0.19 -2.52
CA PRO A 139 -3.98 -0.68 -3.68
C PRO A 139 -2.68 -1.41 -4.02
N LEU A 140 -1.58 -0.66 -4.15
CA LEU A 140 -0.25 -1.21 -4.40
C LEU A 140 0.11 -2.24 -3.33
N TYR A 141 -0.08 -1.87 -2.06
CA TYR A 141 0.24 -2.74 -0.93
C TYR A 141 -0.62 -4.02 -0.88
N ILE A 142 -1.90 -3.94 -1.27
CA ILE A 142 -2.80 -5.11 -1.38
C ILE A 142 -2.29 -6.06 -2.46
N VAL A 143 -1.96 -5.54 -3.65
CA VAL A 143 -1.43 -6.35 -4.77
C VAL A 143 -0.12 -7.02 -4.37
N LEU A 144 0.81 -6.28 -3.76
CA LEU A 144 2.06 -6.84 -3.26
C LEU A 144 1.84 -7.93 -2.20
N MET A 145 0.87 -7.74 -1.30
CA MET A 145 0.50 -8.74 -0.29
C MET A 145 -0.07 -10.03 -0.92
N LEU A 146 -0.80 -9.92 -2.05
CA LEU A 146 -1.34 -11.07 -2.79
C LEU A 146 -0.25 -11.84 -3.56
N ILE A 147 0.76 -11.15 -4.09
CA ILE A 147 1.89 -11.75 -4.82
C ILE A 147 2.92 -12.35 -3.84
N SER A 148 3.12 -11.73 -2.68
CA SER A 148 4.07 -12.13 -1.64
C SER A 148 4.09 -13.62 -1.28
N PRO A 149 2.96 -14.33 -1.03
CA PRO A 149 2.99 -15.75 -0.69
C PRO A 149 3.58 -16.62 -1.80
N TRP A 150 3.40 -16.26 -3.07
CA TRP A 150 3.98 -16.99 -4.19
C TRP A 150 5.50 -16.78 -4.25
N LEU A 151 5.96 -15.53 -4.13
CA LEU A 151 7.38 -15.20 -4.08
C LEU A 151 8.09 -15.87 -2.91
N LEU A 152 7.48 -15.84 -1.72
CA LEU A 152 8.03 -16.49 -0.52
C LEU A 152 8.07 -18.00 -0.66
N ARG A 153 7.01 -18.63 -1.19
CA ARG A 153 7.01 -20.08 -1.44
C ARG A 153 8.14 -20.47 -2.39
N ARG A 154 8.28 -19.75 -3.51
CA ARG A 154 9.31 -20.04 -4.51
C ARG A 154 10.72 -19.79 -3.98
N GLY A 155 10.93 -18.71 -3.23
CA GLY A 155 12.20 -18.42 -2.56
C GLY A 155 12.58 -19.48 -1.51
N LEU A 156 11.61 -20.00 -0.76
CA LEU A 156 11.83 -21.03 0.26
C LEU A 156 12.04 -22.44 -0.33
N GLN A 157 11.44 -22.76 -1.49
CA GLN A 157 11.54 -24.09 -2.11
C GLN A 157 12.70 -24.20 -3.12
N SER A 158 12.90 -23.18 -3.95
CA SER A 158 13.84 -23.20 -5.09
C SER A 158 15.02 -22.24 -4.92
N GLY A 159 15.12 -21.58 -3.75
CA GLY A 159 16.11 -20.54 -3.48
C GLY A 159 15.74 -19.18 -4.06
N TRP A 160 16.50 -18.15 -3.67
CA TRP A 160 16.21 -16.74 -4.00
C TRP A 160 16.72 -16.30 -5.37
N ARG A 161 17.58 -17.11 -6.01
CA ARG A 161 18.18 -16.82 -7.33
C ARG A 161 17.16 -16.41 -8.42
N PRO A 162 16.07 -17.18 -8.69
CA PRO A 162 15.11 -16.80 -9.72
C PRO A 162 14.35 -15.51 -9.38
N VAL A 163 14.10 -15.25 -8.09
CA VAL A 163 13.42 -14.02 -7.65
C VAL A 163 14.31 -12.81 -7.87
N LEU A 164 15.59 -12.91 -7.51
CA LEU A 164 16.58 -11.84 -7.71
C LEU A 164 16.86 -11.61 -9.20
N ALA A 165 16.97 -12.67 -10.00
CA ALA A 165 17.15 -12.55 -11.45
C ALA A 165 15.97 -11.87 -12.12
N MET A 166 14.73 -12.23 -11.74
CA MET A 166 13.52 -11.58 -12.24
C MET A 166 13.45 -10.12 -11.81
N SER A 167 13.84 -9.79 -10.58
CA SER A 167 13.93 -8.41 -10.10
C SER A 167 14.95 -7.60 -10.88
N ALA A 168 16.11 -8.17 -11.22
CA ALA A 168 17.14 -7.51 -12.01
C ALA A 168 16.71 -7.31 -13.47
N LEU A 169 16.01 -8.28 -14.05
CA LEU A 169 15.45 -8.17 -15.41
C LEU A 169 14.35 -7.13 -15.51
N LEU A 170 13.51 -6.98 -14.48
CA LEU A 170 12.49 -5.93 -14.43
C LEU A 170 13.08 -4.53 -14.24
N TRP A 171 14.31 -4.43 -13.75
CA TRP A 171 15.01 -3.17 -13.51
C TRP A 171 15.69 -2.62 -14.78
N LEU A 172 16.12 -3.50 -15.69
CA LEU A 172 16.74 -3.15 -16.96
C LEU A 172 15.71 -2.75 -18.01
#